data_AF-A0A3B9BYJ9-F1
#
_entry.id   AF-A0A3B9BYJ9-F1
#
_cell.length_a   1.000
_cell.length_b   1.000
_cell.length_c   1.000
_cell.angle_alpha   90.00
_cell.angle_beta   90.00
_cell.angle_gamma   90.00
#
_symmetry.space_group_name_H-M   'P 1'
#
loop_
_entity.id
_entity.type
_entity.pdbx_description
1 polymer ?
#
loop_
_entity_poly.entity_id
_entity_poly.type
_entity_poly.pdbx_seq_one_letter_code
_entity_poly.pdbx_strand_id
1 'polypeptide(L)'
;QNRDVDLVLNLSSNRVDLISGGFDAAIRIGVLDDSTLFARKIGITSILMCAAPSYIKKHGEPADFDDLTNHQCILYNNYASGSEWVAMHNGQQVRKRIVGRYSSNSGHYNRSLAINGQGIAVLPDFIVGDAFEKGTLMPILEDFNFPQLDINVLYPQKRNMPASLRALISHLCDLRVK
;
A
#
# COMPACT_ATOMS: atom_id res chain seq x y z
N GLN A 1 12.79 -14.83 -18.63
CA GLN A 1 13.27 -16.20 -18.35
C GLN A 1 12.49 -17.27 -19.13
N ASN A 2 11.23 -17.06 -19.52
CA ASN A 2 10.49 -17.93 -20.46
C ASN A 2 9.95 -17.06 -21.62
N ARG A 3 10.27 -17.37 -22.88
CA ARG A 3 9.83 -16.57 -24.05
C ARG A 3 8.48 -16.99 -24.62
N ASP A 4 8.00 -18.17 -24.25
CA ASP A 4 6.74 -18.76 -24.73
C ASP A 4 5.57 -18.50 -23.76
N VAL A 5 5.69 -17.48 -22.91
CA VAL A 5 4.66 -17.09 -21.93
C VAL A 5 4.28 -15.64 -22.16
N ASP A 6 3.04 -15.42 -22.57
CA ASP A 6 2.46 -14.08 -22.65
C ASP A 6 1.92 -13.67 -21.27
N LEU A 7 2.22 -12.43 -20.88
CA LEU A 7 1.74 -11.83 -19.63
C LEU A 7 0.79 -10.68 -19.97
N VAL A 8 -0.48 -10.84 -19.58
CA VAL A 8 -1.47 -9.77 -19.68
C VAL A 8 -1.72 -9.23 -18.28
N LEU A 9 -1.46 -7.94 -18.08
CA LEU A 9 -1.58 -7.27 -16.78
C LEU A 9 -2.81 -6.36 -16.73
N ASN A 10 -3.59 -6.50 -15.67
CA ASN A 10 -4.62 -5.54 -15.29
C ASN A 10 -4.20 -4.88 -13.98
N LEU A 11 -4.03 -3.56 -14.01
CA LEU A 11 -3.62 -2.76 -12.86
C LEU A 11 -4.82 -1.98 -12.36
N SER A 12 -5.40 -2.43 -11.25
CA SER A 12 -6.53 -1.79 -10.61
C SER A 12 -6.44 -1.93 -9.10
N SER A 13 -6.69 -0.83 -8.39
CA SER A 13 -6.79 -0.84 -6.93
C SER A 13 -8.10 -1.45 -6.44
N ASN A 14 -9.07 -1.69 -7.34
CA ASN A 14 -10.34 -2.30 -6.99
C ASN A 14 -10.17 -3.79 -6.71
N ARG A 15 -10.98 -4.31 -5.80
CA ARG A 15 -11.16 -5.75 -5.63
C ARG A 15 -11.99 -6.24 -6.82
N VAL A 16 -11.40 -7.14 -7.60
CA VAL A 16 -12.03 -7.82 -8.74
C VAL A 16 -12.06 -9.30 -8.42
N ASP A 17 -13.19 -9.93 -8.73
CA ASP A 17 -13.35 -11.37 -8.66
C ASP A 17 -12.44 -12.00 -9.72
N LEU A 18 -11.44 -12.77 -9.26
CA LEU A 18 -10.50 -13.43 -10.15
C LEU A 18 -11.20 -14.43 -11.08
N ILE A 19 -12.22 -15.13 -10.58
CA ILE A 19 -12.92 -16.20 -11.31
C ILE A 19 -13.78 -15.56 -12.39
N SER A 20 -14.68 -14.65 -12.00
CA SER A 20 -15.58 -13.97 -12.94
C SER A 20 -14.83 -13.08 -13.93
N GLY A 21 -13.68 -12.52 -13.54
CA GLY A 21 -12.82 -11.70 -14.38
C GLY A 21 -11.89 -12.48 -15.32
N GLY A 22 -11.87 -13.83 -15.25
CA GLY A 22 -11.00 -14.65 -16.10
C GLY A 22 -9.52 -14.51 -15.79
N PHE A 23 -9.15 -14.10 -14.57
CA PHE A 23 -7.76 -13.94 -14.15
C PHE A 23 -7.19 -15.24 -13.60
N ASP A 24 -5.96 -15.57 -14.00
CA ASP A 24 -5.24 -16.74 -13.48
C ASP A 24 -4.69 -16.52 -12.06
N ALA A 25 -4.30 -15.28 -11.74
CA ALA A 25 -3.82 -14.87 -10.43
C ALA A 25 -4.01 -13.36 -10.21
N ALA A 26 -3.93 -12.94 -8.95
CA ALA A 26 -3.89 -11.52 -8.56
C ALA A 26 -2.84 -11.31 -7.47
N ILE A 27 -2.19 -10.15 -7.48
CA ILE A 27 -1.35 -9.71 -6.36
C ILE A 27 -2.17 -8.77 -5.47
N ARG A 28 -2.20 -9.05 -4.17
CA ARG A 28 -2.96 -8.28 -3.18
C ARG A 28 -2.09 -7.91 -1.99
N ILE A 29 -2.33 -6.73 -1.45
CA ILE A 29 -1.61 -6.17 -0.30
C ILE A 29 -2.59 -5.97 0.84
N GLY A 30 -2.23 -6.41 2.05
CA GLY A 30 -3.01 -6.24 3.26
C GLY A 30 -3.95 -7.41 3.55
N VAL A 31 -5.00 -7.13 4.32
CA VAL A 31 -5.95 -8.14 4.80
C VAL A 31 -6.76 -8.72 3.63
N LEU A 32 -6.72 -10.04 3.52
CA LEU A 32 -7.45 -10.82 2.53
C LEU A 32 -8.87 -11.10 3.03
N ASP A 33 -9.83 -11.11 2.12
CA ASP A 33 -11.20 -11.54 2.44
C ASP A 33 -11.25 -13.07 2.53
N ASP A 34 -12.20 -13.59 3.30
CA ASP A 34 -12.54 -15.01 3.28
C ASP A 34 -13.00 -15.38 1.86
N SER A 35 -12.27 -16.30 1.24
CA SER A 35 -12.54 -16.76 -0.12
C SER A 35 -12.08 -18.19 -0.32
N THR A 36 -12.50 -18.80 -1.42
CA THR A 36 -12.03 -20.12 -1.86
C THR A 36 -10.68 -20.07 -2.58
N LEU A 37 -10.08 -18.88 -2.67
CA LEU A 37 -8.79 -18.69 -3.33
C LEU A 37 -7.65 -19.14 -2.43
N PHE A 38 -6.61 -19.68 -3.07
CA PHE A 38 -5.35 -19.95 -2.39
C PHE A 38 -4.55 -18.66 -2.30
N ALA A 39 -3.94 -18.41 -1.15
CA ALA A 39 -3.04 -17.29 -0.91
C ALA A 39 -1.63 -17.79 -0.62
N ARG A 40 -0.64 -17.24 -1.31
CA ARG A 40 0.78 -17.46 -0.99
C ARG A 40 1.46 -16.11 -0.78
N LYS A 41 2.08 -15.95 0.40
CA LYS A 41 2.86 -14.75 0.73
C LYS A 41 4.10 -14.67 -0.16
N ILE A 42 4.29 -13.51 -0.77
CA ILE A 42 5.43 -13.18 -1.64
C ILE A 42 6.30 -12.05 -1.07
N GLY A 43 5.80 -11.31 -0.07
CA GLY A 43 6.55 -10.25 0.58
C GLY A 43 5.78 -9.59 1.73
N ILE A 44 6.38 -8.54 2.27
CA ILE A 44 5.77 -7.60 3.21
C ILE A 44 6.09 -6.18 2.74
N THR A 45 5.28 -5.21 3.12
CA THR A 45 5.55 -3.78 2.92
C THR A 45 5.27 -3.03 4.21
N SER A 46 6.12 -2.06 4.50
CA SER A 46 5.91 -1.12 5.60
C SER A 46 5.04 0.03 5.14
N ILE A 47 4.21 0.53 6.04
CA ILE A 47 3.35 1.69 5.80
C ILE A 47 3.95 2.87 6.56
N LEU A 48 4.13 4.00 5.87
CA LEU A 48 4.87 5.14 6.40
C LEU A 48 4.02 6.41 6.26
N MET A 49 4.05 7.25 7.29
CA MET A 49 3.53 8.60 7.19
C MET A 49 4.59 9.52 6.62
N CYS A 50 4.20 10.38 5.68
CA CYS A 50 5.14 11.24 4.98
C CYS A 50 4.50 12.57 4.55
N ALA A 51 5.35 13.55 4.34
CA ALA A 51 5.00 14.84 3.75
C ALA A 51 6.17 15.39 2.92
N ALA A 52 5.89 16.35 2.05
CA ALA A 52 6.97 17.09 1.40
C ALA A 52 7.62 18.08 2.39
N PRO A 53 8.95 18.29 2.31
CA PRO A 53 9.62 19.31 3.11
C PRO A 53 9.01 20.71 2.93
N SER A 54 8.49 21.02 1.74
CA SER A 54 7.80 22.28 1.45
C SER A 54 6.49 22.45 2.23
N TYR A 55 5.75 21.36 2.46
CA TYR A 55 4.55 21.37 3.29
C TYR A 55 4.90 21.60 4.75
N ILE A 56 5.87 20.86 5.27
CA ILE A 56 6.34 20.98 6.66
C ILE A 56 6.89 22.38 6.94
N LYS A 57 7.68 22.94 6.03
CA LYS A 57 8.18 24.33 6.16
C LYS A 57 7.05 25.37 6.29
N LYS A 58 5.91 25.12 5.64
CA LYS A 58 4.77 26.04 5.62
C LYS A 58 3.79 25.83 6.79
N HIS A 59 3.61 24.59 7.21
CA HIS A 59 2.55 24.20 8.14
C HIS A 59 3.06 23.71 9.51
N GLY A 60 4.37 23.57 9.67
CA GLY A 60 4.97 22.88 10.82
C GLY A 60 4.94 21.36 10.64
N GLU A 61 5.79 20.67 11.41
CA GLU A 61 5.72 19.21 11.56
C GLU A 61 4.80 18.87 12.73
N PRO A 62 3.81 17.97 12.57
CA PRO A 62 3.03 17.49 13.70
C PRO A 62 3.94 16.78 14.70
N ALA A 63 3.73 17.01 15.99
CA ALA A 63 4.48 16.34 17.06
C ALA A 63 3.77 15.06 17.54
N ASP A 64 2.45 14.98 17.36
CA ASP A 64 1.62 13.83 17.72
C ASP A 64 0.56 13.52 16.65
N PHE A 65 -0.02 12.32 16.72
CA PHE A 65 -1.18 11.90 15.93
C PHE A 65 -2.38 12.84 16.08
N ASP A 66 -2.55 13.47 17.26
CA ASP A 66 -3.65 14.40 17.48
C ASP A 66 -3.53 15.71 16.67
N ASP A 67 -2.29 16.13 16.38
CA ASP A 67 -1.99 17.35 15.61
C ASP A 67 -2.44 17.23 14.16
N LEU A 68 -2.64 16.02 13.65
CA LEU A 68 -3.14 15.77 12.29
C LEU A 68 -4.48 16.45 12.00
N THR A 69 -5.26 16.77 13.04
CA THR A 69 -6.49 17.58 12.94
C THR A 69 -6.25 18.96 12.34
N ASN A 70 -5.05 19.52 12.54
CA ASN A 70 -4.65 20.84 12.06
C ASN A 70 -3.93 20.80 10.70
N HIS A 71 -3.77 19.61 10.11
CA HIS A 71 -3.07 19.39 8.85
C HIS A 71 -4.01 18.93 7.73
N GLN A 72 -3.65 19.30 6.51
CA GLN A 72 -4.22 18.68 5.32
C GLN A 72 -3.74 17.24 5.22
N CYS A 73 -4.69 16.31 5.12
CA CYS A 73 -4.40 14.89 4.94
C CYS A 73 -4.88 14.40 3.57
N ILE A 74 -4.14 13.46 3.01
CA ILE A 74 -4.41 12.81 1.72
C ILE A 74 -4.83 11.37 2.03
N LEU A 75 -6.11 11.07 1.80
CA LEU A 75 -6.68 9.77 2.12
C LEU A 75 -6.55 8.78 0.96
N TYR A 76 -6.31 7.52 1.30
CA TYR A 76 -6.45 6.39 0.40
C TYR A 76 -7.80 5.73 0.65
N ASN A 77 -8.71 5.76 -0.33
CA ASN A 77 -10.09 5.32 -0.12
C ASN A 77 -10.23 3.79 0.06
N ASN A 78 -9.24 3.02 -0.36
CA ASN A 78 -9.18 1.57 -0.20
C ASN A 78 -8.38 1.16 1.04
N TYR A 79 -8.09 2.10 1.95
CA TYR A 79 -7.47 1.78 3.22
C TYR A 79 -8.45 0.97 4.07
N ALA A 80 -7.99 -0.11 4.72
CA ALA A 80 -8.89 -1.08 5.35
C ALA A 80 -9.75 -0.45 6.46
N SER A 81 -9.20 0.50 7.21
CA SER A 81 -9.89 1.27 8.25
C SER A 81 -10.56 2.55 7.71
N GLY A 82 -10.67 2.70 6.39
CA GLY A 82 -11.28 3.86 5.73
C GLY A 82 -10.55 5.16 6.07
N SER A 83 -11.25 6.08 6.72
CA SER A 83 -10.70 7.37 7.16
C SER A 83 -10.03 7.32 8.54
N GLU A 84 -9.96 6.16 9.20
CA GLU A 84 -9.25 6.02 10.48
C GLU A 84 -7.81 5.58 10.22
N TRP A 85 -6.84 6.35 10.71
CA TRP A 85 -5.45 5.93 10.75
C TRP A 85 -5.16 5.27 12.09
N VAL A 86 -4.48 4.12 12.03
CA VAL A 86 -4.21 3.28 13.19
C VAL A 86 -2.71 2.99 13.22
N ALA A 87 -2.07 3.35 14.31
CA ALA A 87 -0.64 3.14 14.53
C ALA A 87 -0.39 2.62 15.95
N MET A 88 0.82 2.11 16.19
CA MET A 88 1.32 1.73 17.49
C MET A 88 2.33 2.79 17.96
N HIS A 89 2.13 3.33 19.16
CA HIS A 89 3.05 4.26 19.81
C HIS A 89 3.24 3.83 21.26
N ASN A 90 4.50 3.66 21.70
CA ASN A 90 4.84 3.18 23.05
C ASN A 90 4.12 1.87 23.46
N GLY A 91 3.97 0.94 22.51
CA GLY A 91 3.30 -0.35 22.75
C GLY A 91 1.77 -0.26 22.85
N GLN A 92 1.18 0.91 22.65
CA GLN A 92 -0.27 1.12 22.67
C GLN A 92 -0.80 1.47 21.28
N GLN A 93 -1.99 0.97 20.97
CA GLN A 93 -2.66 1.27 19.72
C GLN A 93 -3.30 2.66 19.81
N VAL A 94 -2.88 3.57 18.93
CA VAL A 94 -3.45 4.91 18.76
C VAL A 94 -4.27 4.91 17.48
N ARG A 95 -5.45 5.52 17.54
CA ARG A 95 -6.36 5.64 16.40
C ARG A 95 -6.82 7.08 16.25
N LYS A 96 -6.86 7.58 15.02
CA LYS A 96 -7.35 8.93 14.72
C LYS A 96 -8.22 8.89 13.49
N ARG A 97 -9.44 9.42 13.60
CA ARG A 97 -10.27 9.70 12.44
C ARG A 97 -9.74 10.94 11.74
N ILE A 98 -9.37 10.77 10.48
CA ILE A 98 -8.77 11.82 9.65
C ILE A 98 -9.82 12.38 8.70
N VAL A 99 -9.85 13.70 8.60
CA VAL A 99 -10.62 14.42 7.58
C VAL A 99 -9.64 14.88 6.51
N GLY A 100 -9.65 14.19 5.36
CA GLY A 100 -8.79 14.51 4.24
C GLY A 100 -9.42 15.50 3.28
N ARG A 101 -8.63 16.44 2.77
CA ARG A 101 -9.02 17.32 1.66
C ARG A 101 -9.01 16.57 0.32
N TYR A 102 -8.12 15.59 0.21
CA TYR A 102 -7.95 14.76 -0.98
C TYR A 102 -8.23 13.31 -0.62
N SER A 103 -8.87 12.58 -1.53
CA SER A 103 -9.10 11.14 -1.41
C SER A 103 -9.00 10.48 -2.78
N SER A 104 -8.26 9.39 -2.89
CA SER A 104 -8.14 8.63 -4.14
C SER A 104 -7.89 7.14 -3.88
N ASN A 105 -8.08 6.31 -4.91
CA ASN A 105 -7.71 4.90 -4.92
C ASN A 105 -6.33 4.64 -5.52
N SER A 106 -5.47 5.66 -5.67
CA SER A 106 -4.15 5.50 -6.26
C SER A 106 -3.06 6.00 -5.33
N GLY A 107 -2.24 5.08 -4.83
CA GLY A 107 -1.07 5.42 -4.02
C GLY A 107 -0.08 6.33 -4.77
N HIS A 108 0.12 6.10 -6.07
CA HIS A 108 0.98 6.95 -6.91
C HIS A 108 0.43 8.38 -7.07
N TYR A 109 -0.89 8.54 -7.22
CA TYR A 109 -1.52 9.85 -7.27
C TYR A 109 -1.40 10.56 -5.91
N ASN A 110 -1.68 9.86 -4.81
CA ASN A 110 -1.51 10.40 -3.46
C ASN A 110 -0.06 10.82 -3.16
N ARG A 111 0.93 10.02 -3.60
CA ARG A 111 2.35 10.40 -3.54
C ARG A 111 2.63 11.69 -4.31
N SER A 112 2.06 11.83 -5.51
CA SER A 112 2.26 13.02 -6.33
C SER A 112 1.68 14.26 -5.65
N LEU A 113 0.50 14.15 -5.03
CA LEU A 113 -0.07 15.22 -4.21
C LEU A 113 0.84 15.58 -3.03
N ALA A 114 1.33 14.58 -2.29
CA ALA A 114 2.22 14.80 -1.16
C ALA A 114 3.51 15.52 -1.58
N ILE A 115 4.17 15.09 -2.67
CA ILE A 115 5.38 15.73 -3.24
C ILE A 115 5.10 17.19 -3.59
N ASN A 116 3.92 17.50 -4.12
CA ASN A 116 3.50 18.86 -4.46
C ASN A 116 3.00 19.66 -3.23
N GLY A 117 3.31 19.20 -2.02
CA GLY A 117 3.03 19.90 -0.77
C GLY A 117 1.53 20.04 -0.47
N GLN A 118 0.70 19.09 -0.90
CA GLN A 118 -0.75 19.16 -0.71
C GLN A 118 -1.22 18.59 0.64
N GLY A 119 -0.35 17.94 1.40
CA GLY A 119 -0.69 17.40 2.71
C GLY A 119 0.20 16.24 3.14
N ILE A 120 -0.21 15.63 4.24
CA ILE A 120 0.36 14.43 4.84
C ILE A 120 -0.33 13.20 4.23
N ALA A 121 0.46 12.19 3.87
CA ALA A 121 -0.05 10.93 3.33
C ALA A 121 0.50 9.73 4.13
N VAL A 122 -0.30 8.68 4.21
CA VAL A 122 0.11 7.36 4.72
C VAL A 122 0.19 6.41 3.52
N LEU A 123 1.40 5.96 3.19
CA LEU A 123 1.68 5.23 1.95
C LEU A 123 2.66 4.06 2.17
N PRO A 124 2.59 3.00 1.35
CA PRO A 124 3.57 1.93 1.37
C PRO A 124 4.99 2.40 0.99
N ASP A 125 6.00 1.80 1.60
CA ASP A 125 7.42 2.05 1.34
C ASP A 125 7.80 1.96 -0.15
N PHE A 126 7.31 0.94 -0.87
CA PHE A 126 7.58 0.77 -2.31
C PHE A 126 7.00 1.89 -3.18
N ILE A 127 6.02 2.66 -2.68
CA ILE A 127 5.50 3.85 -3.36
C ILE A 127 6.42 5.04 -3.09
N VAL A 128 6.87 5.22 -1.84
CA VAL A 128 7.56 6.45 -1.40
C VAL A 128 9.09 6.38 -1.46
N GLY A 129 9.69 5.20 -1.60
CA GLY A 129 11.15 4.98 -1.56
C GLY A 129 11.94 5.97 -2.42
N ASP A 130 11.67 6.00 -3.73
CA ASP A 130 12.28 6.97 -4.67
C ASP A 130 12.11 8.43 -4.24
N ALA A 131 10.97 8.78 -3.62
CA ALA A 131 10.71 10.16 -3.19
C ALA A 131 11.56 10.54 -1.97
N PHE A 132 11.77 9.59 -1.06
CA PHE A 132 12.65 9.76 0.10
C PHE A 132 14.10 9.86 -0.32
N GLU A 133 14.58 8.98 -1.21
CA GLU A 133 15.93 9.06 -1.75
C GLU A 133 16.21 10.40 -2.44
N LYS A 134 15.21 10.95 -3.15
CA LYS A 134 15.30 12.26 -3.82
C LYS A 134 15.06 13.44 -2.88
N GLY A 135 14.72 13.22 -1.61
CA GLY A 135 14.37 14.27 -0.64
C GLY A 135 13.10 15.07 -1.00
N THR A 136 12.27 14.54 -1.91
CA THR A 136 11.01 15.17 -2.32
C THR A 136 9.85 14.85 -1.37
N LEU A 137 10.00 13.77 -0.60
CA LEU A 137 9.22 13.48 0.60
C LEU A 137 10.19 13.18 1.74
N MET A 138 9.69 13.30 2.97
CA MET A 138 10.36 12.83 4.17
C MET A 138 9.37 12.04 5.04
N PRO A 139 9.84 11.03 5.77
CA PRO A 139 9.03 10.41 6.83
C PRO A 139 8.76 11.46 7.93
N ILE A 140 7.62 11.33 8.60
CA ILE A 140 7.23 12.13 9.77
C ILE A 140 6.55 11.22 10.78
N LEU A 141 6.51 11.63 12.05
CA LEU A 141 5.88 10.84 13.14
C LEU A 141 6.39 9.38 13.16
N GLU A 142 7.70 9.17 13.00
CA GLU A 142 8.30 7.84 12.85
C GLU A 142 8.11 6.92 14.07
N ASP A 143 7.87 7.49 15.25
CA ASP A 143 7.54 6.74 16.47
C ASP A 143 6.12 6.11 16.43
N PHE A 144 5.28 6.54 15.48
CA PHE A 144 3.94 6.01 15.24
C PHE A 144 3.99 4.92 14.17
N ASN A 145 4.16 3.68 14.62
CA ASN A 145 4.38 2.53 13.76
C ASN A 145 3.07 2.02 13.17
N PHE A 146 2.91 2.14 11.85
CA PHE A 146 1.80 1.50 11.15
C PHE A 146 2.04 -0.01 11.00
N PRO A 147 0.98 -0.83 10.99
CA PRO A 147 1.13 -2.27 10.77
C PRO A 147 1.72 -2.55 9.39
N GLN A 148 2.67 -3.49 9.33
CA GLN A 148 3.14 -4.04 8.06
C GLN A 148 2.01 -4.79 7.35
N LEU A 149 2.01 -4.74 6.02
CA LEU A 149 1.03 -5.43 5.20
C LEU A 149 1.69 -6.58 4.44
N ASP A 150 1.02 -7.72 4.43
CA ASP A 150 1.44 -8.86 3.63
C ASP A 150 1.12 -8.63 2.16
N ILE A 151 2.07 -8.96 1.30
CA ILE A 151 1.89 -9.03 -0.15
C ILE A 151 1.69 -10.50 -0.50
N ASN A 152 0.53 -10.82 -1.06
CA ASN A 152 0.10 -12.18 -1.39
C ASN A 152 -0.19 -12.30 -2.89
N VAL A 153 0.18 -13.43 -3.48
CA VAL A 153 -0.40 -13.88 -4.74
C VAL A 153 -1.61 -14.77 -4.44
N LEU A 154 -2.75 -14.41 -5.01
CA LEU A 154 -4.02 -15.14 -4.94
C LEU A 154 -4.27 -15.86 -6.26
N TYR A 155 -4.81 -17.07 -6.19
CA TYR A 155 -5.18 -17.84 -7.39
C TYR A 155 -6.28 -18.88 -7.08
N PRO A 156 -7.12 -19.25 -8.06
CA PRO A 156 -8.14 -20.28 -7.86
C PRO A 156 -7.51 -21.65 -7.60
N GLN A 157 -8.20 -22.48 -6.81
CA GLN A 157 -7.83 -23.89 -6.67
C GLN A 157 -8.07 -24.64 -7.98
N LYS A 158 -7.01 -24.83 -8.78
CA LYS A 158 -7.09 -25.63 -10.02
C LYS A 158 -6.49 -27.02 -9.77
N ARG A 159 -7.27 -28.08 -10.01
CA ARG A 159 -6.81 -29.49 -9.94
C ARG A 159 -5.56 -29.71 -10.81
N ASN A 160 -5.54 -29.09 -11.99
CA ASN A 160 -4.40 -29.06 -12.89
C ASN A 160 -3.97 -27.60 -13.12
N MET A 161 -3.06 -27.10 -12.28
CA MET A 161 -2.48 -25.76 -12.45
C MET A 161 -1.54 -25.73 -13.67
N PRO A 162 -1.71 -24.78 -14.62
CA PRO A 162 -0.80 -24.63 -15.75
C PRO A 162 0.66 -24.43 -15.33
N ALA A 163 1.60 -24.96 -16.10
CA ALA A 163 3.04 -24.84 -15.82
C ALA A 163 3.51 -23.37 -15.80
N SER A 164 2.97 -22.53 -16.70
CA SER A 164 3.24 -21.09 -16.75
C SER A 164 2.86 -20.37 -15.46
N LEU A 165 1.66 -20.63 -14.94
CA LEU A 165 1.18 -20.04 -13.68
C LEU A 165 2.05 -20.52 -12.50
N ARG A 166 2.39 -21.81 -12.45
CA ARG A 166 3.26 -22.36 -11.39
C ARG A 166 4.65 -21.70 -11.42
N ALA A 167 5.22 -21.54 -12.61
CA ALA A 167 6.51 -20.87 -12.79
C ALA A 167 6.45 -19.40 -12.35
N LEU A 168 5.38 -18.68 -12.70
CA LEU A 168 5.16 -17.30 -12.25
C LEU A 168 5.08 -17.20 -10.72
N ILE A 169 4.26 -18.04 -10.08
CA ILE A 169 4.11 -18.04 -8.61
C ILE A 169 5.45 -18.37 -7.94
N SER A 170 6.20 -19.35 -8.45
CA SER A 170 7.53 -19.66 -7.93
C SER A 170 8.47 -18.47 -8.04
N HIS A 171 8.52 -17.85 -9.23
CA HIS A 171 9.36 -16.69 -9.47
C HIS A 171 9.03 -15.52 -8.55
N LEU A 172 7.75 -15.23 -8.32
CA LEU A 172 7.32 -14.17 -7.39
C LEU A 172 7.72 -14.47 -5.94
N CYS A 173 7.65 -15.74 -5.51
CA CYS A 173 8.08 -16.12 -4.17
C CYS A 173 9.60 -16.05 -3.98
N ASP A 174 10.37 -16.34 -5.03
CA ASP A 174 11.83 -16.32 -5.00
C ASP A 174 12.37 -14.89 -5.08
N LEU A 175 11.64 -14.00 -5.77
CA LEU A 175 11.98 -12.59 -5.92
C LEU A 175 11.99 -11.79 -4.61
N ARG A 176 11.49 -12.36 -3.50
CA ARG A 176 11.31 -11.74 -2.17
C ARG A 176 11.56 -10.24 -2.20
N VAL A 177 10.49 -9.50 -2.47
CA VAL A 177 10.47 -8.03 -2.38
C VAL A 177 11.07 -7.69 -1.01
N LYS A 178 12.29 -7.15 -1.02
CA LYS A 178 12.99 -6.69 0.17
C LYS A 178 12.46 -5.34 0.59
#